data_AF-A0A512AEI5-F1
#
_entry.id   AF-A0A512AEI5-F1
#
_cell.length_a   1.000
_cell.length_b   1.000
_cell.length_c   1.000
_cell.angle_alpha   90.00
_cell.angle_beta   90.00
_cell.angle_gamma   90.00
#
_symmetry.space_group_name_H-M   'P 1'
#
loop_
_entity.id
_entity.type
_entity.pdbx_description
1 polymer ?
#
loop_
_entity_poly.entity_id
_entity_poly.type
_entity_poly.pdbx_seq_one_letter_code
_entity_poly.pdbx_strand_id
1 'polypeptide(L)'
;MKIQDLQNGDLLFTVGQSGMAAAIRTATGSYSHVGIFFDGEIYHATQDKGVSHQPLSQFLEEEDIYHVFAYPEIDASAAFK
;
A
#
# COMPACT_ATOMS: atom_id res chain seq x y z
N MET A 1 -12.97 -6.42 0.70
CA MET A 1 -12.34 -6.90 -0.55
C MET A 1 -11.31 -7.95 -0.16
N LYS A 2 -11.22 -9.09 -0.86
CA LYS A 2 -10.09 -9.99 -0.62
C LYS A 2 -8.89 -9.48 -1.40
N ILE A 3 -7.67 -9.77 -0.94
CA ILE A 3 -6.42 -9.41 -1.64
C ILE A 3 -6.40 -9.92 -3.09
N GLN A 4 -7.01 -11.07 -3.35
CA GLN A 4 -7.18 -11.65 -4.69
C GLN A 4 -8.10 -10.85 -5.63
N ASP A 5 -8.86 -9.88 -5.10
CA ASP A 5 -9.81 -9.09 -5.89
C ASP A 5 -9.23 -7.72 -6.28
N LEU A 6 -7.99 -7.41 -5.89
CA LEU A 6 -7.34 -6.12 -6.14
C LEU A 6 -7.33 -5.75 -7.61
N GLN A 7 -7.60 -4.47 -7.87
CA GLN A 7 -7.61 -3.86 -9.19
C GLN A 7 -6.49 -2.84 -9.31
N ASN A 8 -5.98 -2.65 -10.53
CA ASN A 8 -4.99 -1.63 -10.80
C ASN A 8 -5.49 -0.26 -10.33
N GLY A 9 -4.67 0.42 -9.52
CA GLY A 9 -5.01 1.69 -8.89
C GLY A 9 -5.54 1.59 -7.45
N ASP A 10 -5.82 0.38 -6.94
CA ASP A 10 -6.22 0.21 -5.54
C ASP A 10 -5.10 0.62 -4.58
N LEU A 11 -5.47 1.35 -3.52
CA LEU A 11 -4.56 1.72 -2.45
C LEU A 11 -4.61 0.70 -1.31
N LEU A 12 -3.45 0.20 -0.89
CA LEU A 12 -3.30 -0.66 0.28
C LEU A 12 -2.68 0.14 1.42
N PHE A 13 -3.44 0.30 2.50
CA PHE A 13 -3.00 0.92 3.75
C PHE A 13 -2.65 -0.15 4.79
N THR A 14 -1.58 0.06 5.55
CA THR A 14 -1.15 -0.86 6.63
C THR A 14 -0.80 -0.15 7.93
N VAL A 15 -0.81 -0.92 9.01
CA VAL A 15 -0.49 -0.56 10.39
C VAL A 15 0.87 -1.15 10.76
N GLY A 16 1.95 -0.48 10.37
CA GLY A 16 3.30 -0.98 10.62
C GLY A 16 3.66 -1.04 12.12
N GLN A 17 4.53 -1.96 12.52
CA GLN A 17 4.85 -2.16 13.94
C GLN A 17 6.09 -1.39 14.43
N SER A 18 6.80 -0.67 13.55
CA SER A 18 7.99 0.08 13.92
C SER A 18 7.67 1.27 14.84
N GLY A 19 8.66 1.76 15.59
CA GLY A 19 8.51 2.97 16.40
C GLY A 19 8.12 4.21 15.57
N MET A 20 8.63 4.31 14.34
CA MET A 20 8.23 5.35 13.39
C MET A 20 6.77 5.19 12.97
N ALA A 21 6.34 3.97 12.67
CA ALA A 21 4.96 3.70 12.30
C ALA A 21 3.98 4.03 13.43
N ALA A 22 4.35 3.73 14.68
CA ALA A 22 3.57 4.14 15.85
C ALA A 22 3.47 5.67 15.97
N ALA A 23 4.59 6.38 15.79
CA ALA A 23 4.60 7.85 15.83
C ALA A 23 3.73 8.48 14.73
N ILE A 24 3.79 7.97 13.49
CA ILE A 24 2.92 8.40 12.39
C ILE A 24 1.47 8.22 12.79
N ARG A 25 1.10 7.05 13.32
CA ARG A 25 -0.30 6.81 13.71
C ARG A 25 -0.79 7.73 14.82
N THR A 26 0.04 7.97 15.83
CA THR A 26 -0.29 8.93 16.89
C THR A 26 -0.53 10.34 16.32
N ALA A 27 0.20 10.73 15.28
CA ALA A 27 0.08 12.05 14.67
C ALA A 27 -1.03 12.18 13.62
N THR A 28 -1.30 11.13 12.83
CA THR A 28 -2.13 11.22 11.61
C THR A 28 -3.30 10.24 11.56
N GLY A 29 -3.47 9.36 12.54
CA GLY A 29 -4.58 8.41 12.62
C GLY A 29 -4.17 6.95 12.41
N SER A 30 -5.04 6.14 11.80
CA SER A 30 -4.92 4.68 11.92
C SER A 30 -3.80 4.01 11.10
N TYR A 31 -3.29 4.64 10.05
CA TYR A 31 -2.34 4.02 9.12
C TYR A 31 -0.98 4.68 9.17
N SER A 32 0.07 3.90 8.89
CA SER A 32 1.45 4.38 8.87
C SER A 32 2.13 4.27 7.51
N HIS A 33 1.58 3.47 6.60
CA HIS A 33 2.15 3.28 5.27
C HIS A 33 1.05 3.01 4.23
N VAL A 34 1.34 3.35 2.98
CA VAL A 34 0.44 3.13 1.84
C VAL A 34 1.25 2.73 0.61
N GLY A 35 0.67 1.83 -0.19
CA GLY A 35 1.14 1.49 -1.53
C GLY A 35 -0.02 1.45 -2.52
N ILE A 36 0.30 1.51 -3.81
CA ILE A 36 -0.68 1.40 -4.90
C ILE A 36 -0.42 0.11 -5.69
N PHE A 37 -1.49 -0.62 -5.99
CA PHE A 37 -1.42 -1.90 -6.68
C PHE A 37 -1.48 -1.74 -8.20
N PHE A 38 -0.57 -2.41 -8.90
CA PHE A 38 -0.61 -2.57 -10.35
C PHE A 38 -0.02 -3.92 -10.76
N ASP A 39 -0.76 -4.68 -11.57
CA ASP A 39 -0.30 -5.90 -12.25
C ASP A 39 0.36 -6.95 -11.32
N GLY A 40 -0.15 -7.10 -10.10
CA GLY A 40 0.36 -8.05 -9.12
C GLY A 40 1.47 -7.50 -8.21
N GLU A 41 1.86 -6.24 -8.39
CA GLU A 41 2.90 -5.56 -7.64
C GLU A 41 2.35 -4.40 -6.81
N ILE A 42 3.09 -4.04 -5.75
CA ILE A 42 2.85 -2.86 -4.94
C ILE A 42 3.96 -1.84 -5.19
N TYR A 43 3.55 -0.66 -5.61
CA TYR A 43 4.40 0.51 -5.78
C TYR A 43 4.26 1.37 -4.53
N HIS A 44 5.37 1.68 -3.87
CA HIS A 44 5.38 2.42 -2.61
C HIS A 44 6.71 3.15 -2.38
N ALA A 45 6.74 4.02 -1.37
CA ALA A 45 7.94 4.76 -0.99
C ALA A 45 8.44 4.32 0.39
N THR A 46 9.71 3.96 0.50
CA THR A 46 10.34 3.67 1.80
C THR A 46 11.44 4.67 2.10
N GLN A 47 11.81 4.80 3.38
CA GLN A 47 12.85 5.73 3.82
C GLN A 47 14.24 5.38 3.24
N ASP A 48 14.51 4.09 3.03
CA ASP A 48 15.81 3.57 2.60
C ASP A 48 15.97 3.48 1.08
N LYS A 49 14.90 3.16 0.34
CA LYS A 49 14.96 2.93 -1.12
C LYS A 49 14.28 4.03 -1.94
N GLY A 50 13.57 4.95 -1.30
CA GLY A 50 12.70 5.90 -2.01
C GLY A 50 11.55 5.16 -2.70
N VAL A 51 11.19 5.59 -3.90
CA VAL A 51 10.11 4.96 -4.68
C VAL A 51 10.61 3.65 -5.28
N SER A 52 9.92 2.55 -4.97
CA SER A 52 10.22 1.21 -5.49
C SER A 52 8.94 0.39 -5.66
N HIS A 53 9.07 -0.78 -6.27
CA HIS A 53 7.99 -1.76 -6.40
C HIS A 53 8.47 -3.16 -6.03
N GLN A 54 7.55 -3.99 -5.59
CA GLN A 54 7.79 -5.40 -5.28
C GLN A 54 6.52 -6.22 -5.48
N PRO A 55 6.64 -7.55 -5.71
CA PRO A 55 5.49 -8.44 -5.77
C PRO A 55 4.61 -8.30 -4.51
N LEU A 56 3.29 -8.33 -4.70
CA LEU A 56 2.34 -8.23 -3.58
C LEU A 56 2.61 -9.28 -2.50
N SER A 57 2.99 -10.50 -2.87
CA SER A 57 3.35 -11.57 -1.94
C SER A 57 4.56 -11.26 -1.07
N GLN A 58 5.47 -10.40 -1.51
CA GLN A 58 6.62 -9.94 -0.71
C GLN A 58 6.28 -8.73 0.15
N PHE A 59 5.19 -8.01 -0.17
CA PHE A 59 4.73 -6.85 0.59
C PHE A 59 3.81 -7.26 1.76
N LEU A 60 3.10 -8.37 1.62
CA LEU A 60 2.19 -8.89 2.62
C LEU A 60 2.94 -9.69 3.69
N GLU A 61 2.76 -9.29 4.94
CA GLU A 61 3.26 -9.99 6.13
C GLU A 61 2.09 -10.72 6.81
N GLU A 62 2.32 -11.96 7.28
CA GLU A 62 1.26 -12.85 7.80
C GLU A 62 0.47 -12.26 9.00
N GLU A 63 1.09 -11.38 9.77
CA GLU A 63 0.50 -10.80 11.00
C GLU A 63 0.00 -9.36 10.82
N ASP A 64 0.16 -8.77 9.64
CA ASP A 64 -0.23 -7.38 9.37
C ASP A 64 -1.68 -7.24 8.90
N ILE A 65 -2.28 -6.09 9.21
CA ILE A 65 -3.63 -5.73 8.80
C ILE A 65 -3.55 -4.74 7.63
N TYR A 66 -4.16 -5.13 6.51
CA TYR A 66 -4.23 -4.31 5.30
C TYR A 66 -5.66 -3.88 5.01
N HIS A 67 -5.85 -2.58 4.76
CA HIS A 67 -7.13 -2.03 4.31
C HIS A 67 -6.98 -1.55 2.86
N VAL A 68 -7.94 -1.95 2.02
CA VAL A 68 -7.99 -1.57 0.61
C VAL A 68 -8.94 -0.40 0.42
N PHE A 69 -8.52 0.59 -0.35
CA PHE A 69 -9.34 1.70 -0.79
C PHE A 69 -9.28 1.84 -2.31
N ALA A 70 -10.43 1.68 -2.95
CA ALA A 70 -10.62 1.91 -4.38
C ALA A 70 -11.05 3.37 -4.59
N TYR A 71 -10.22 4.18 -5.25
CA TYR A 71 -10.56 5.57 -5.57
C TYR A 71 -11.34 5.64 -6.89
N PRO A 72 -12.60 6.10 -6.92
CA PRO A 72 -13.45 5.99 -8.12
C PRO A 72 -12.97 6.78 -9.33
N GLU A 73 -12.17 7.83 -9.12
CA GLU A 73 -11.70 8.73 -10.19
C GLU A 73 -10.30 8.37 -10.70
N ILE A 74 -9.70 7.28 -10.22
CA ILE A 74 -8.37 6.89 -10.68
C ILE A 74 -8.42 6.34 -12.11
N ASP A 75 -7.68 6.97 -13.02
CA ASP A 75 -7.41 6.40 -14.35
C ASP A 75 -6.15 5.54 -14.28
N ALA A 76 -6.30 4.30 -13.84
CA ALA A 76 -5.20 3.33 -13.75
C ALA A 76 -4.54 3.07 -15.12
N SER A 77 -5.27 3.22 -16.22
CA SER A 77 -4.73 3.00 -17.57
C SER A 77 -3.75 4.09 -18.01
N ALA A 78 -3.75 5.25 -17.34
CA ALA A 78 -2.83 6.34 -17.64
C ALA A 78 -1.47 6.21 -16.95
N ALA A 79 -1.31 5.29 -15.99
CA ALA A 79 -0.11 5.21 -15.14
C ALA A 79 1.17 4.83 -15.90
N PHE A 80 1.08 4.01 -16.96
CA PHE A 80 2.24 3.45 -17.67
C PHE A 80 2.27 3.78 -19.17
N LYS A 81 1.77 4.97 -19.55
CA LYS A 81 1.81 5.45 -20.94
C LYS A 81 3.21 5.89 -21.38
#